data_AF-A0A849Y5C5-F1
#
_entry.id   AF-A0A849Y5C5-F1
#
_cell.length_a   1.000
_cell.length_b   1.000
_cell.length_c   1.000
_cell.angle_alpha   90.00
_cell.angle_beta   90.00
_cell.angle_gamma   90.00
#
_symmetry.space_group_name_H-M   'P 1'
#
loop_
_entity.id
_entity.type
_entity.pdbx_description
1 polymer ?
#
loop_
_entity_poly.entity_id
_entity_poly.type
_entity_poly.pdbx_seq_one_letter_code
_entity_poly.pdbx_strand_id
1 'polypeptide(L)'
;MSHPPEKFPLHDGLGLDFLDDLRSGRGGSSRTVRNYRQALGRFVLWLRRHAANPRDPSLPGVDWKALRPVDLREYLQTFAEPDARDPRAPRLKQLGLRPLSRASVLLHLSAIRSFFRFLDRRKGLEIAAIQGLASPKRPRRLPVFLQEGEVERLLEAPLTMKRPRYAPWQRWRDRAILETLYGCGLRVRELADLRRRDVDLVGDTVRVFGKGARERIVPVGRFAAHAIRSYLDLRGGLRGEEFLFAGRGGARLGVRGVQRLLKPLLRHAGLSMALTPHKLRHSFATHLLDRGADLRSVQQMLGHRRLGTTQVYTHVTADRMKKAYDAAHPRAKRRGI
;
A
#
# COMPACT_ATOMS: atom_id res chain seq x y z
N MET A 1 2.80 -1.93 -26.07
CA MET A 1 2.15 -1.11 -25.01
C MET A 1 3.06 0.06 -24.67
N SER A 2 2.82 1.23 -25.26
CA SER A 2 3.63 2.43 -25.03
C SER A 2 3.56 2.85 -23.56
N HIS A 3 4.70 2.81 -22.86
CA HIS A 3 4.79 3.39 -21.53
C HIS A 3 4.60 4.91 -21.64
N PRO A 4 3.81 5.55 -20.75
CA PRO A 4 3.72 7.00 -20.75
C PRO A 4 5.13 7.61 -20.61
N PRO A 5 5.42 8.72 -21.29
CA PRO A 5 6.76 9.29 -21.30
C PRO A 5 7.27 9.52 -19.87
N GLU A 6 8.51 9.09 -19.62
CA GLU A 6 9.10 9.18 -18.29
C GLU A 6 9.24 10.64 -17.88
N LYS A 7 8.60 11.02 -16.76
CA LYS A 7 8.60 12.41 -16.28
C LYS A 7 9.99 12.91 -15.83
N PHE A 8 10.87 11.98 -15.43
CA PHE A 8 12.25 12.25 -15.01
C PHE A 8 13.14 11.10 -15.48
N PRO A 9 13.65 11.15 -16.72
CA PRO A 9 14.43 10.05 -17.24
C PRO A 9 15.78 9.96 -16.52
N LEU A 10 16.19 8.73 -16.21
CA LEU A 10 17.49 8.43 -15.62
C LEU A 10 18.36 7.82 -16.72
N HIS A 11 19.27 8.64 -17.26
CA HIS A 11 20.19 8.24 -18.34
C HIS A 11 21.58 7.86 -17.82
N ASP A 12 21.83 8.02 -16.53
CA ASP A 12 23.09 7.67 -15.89
C ASP A 12 23.25 6.15 -15.82
N GLY A 13 24.34 5.62 -16.37
CA GLY A 13 24.59 4.17 -16.48
C GLY A 13 24.64 3.48 -15.11
N LEU A 14 25.27 4.10 -14.10
CA LEU A 14 25.31 3.58 -12.74
C LEU A 14 23.92 3.56 -12.10
N GLY A 15 23.13 4.59 -12.35
CA GLY A 15 21.72 4.64 -11.96
C GLY A 15 20.87 3.53 -12.57
N LEU A 16 21.11 3.17 -13.85
CA LEU A 16 20.43 2.05 -14.51
C LEU A 16 20.87 0.70 -13.94
N ASP A 17 22.18 0.48 -13.78
CA ASP A 17 22.75 -0.72 -13.17
C ASP A 17 22.16 -0.98 -11.77
N PHE A 18 22.01 0.07 -10.97
CA PHE A 18 21.38 -0.03 -9.66
C PHE A 18 19.93 -0.51 -9.73
N LEU A 19 19.15 0.01 -10.69
CA LEU A 19 17.75 -0.37 -10.83
C LEU A 19 17.62 -1.83 -11.28
N ASP A 20 18.60 -2.34 -12.03
CA ASP A 20 18.68 -3.75 -12.43
C ASP A 20 19.14 -4.64 -11.27
N ASP A 21 20.15 -4.26 -10.47
CA ASP A 21 20.48 -4.97 -9.21
C ASP A 21 19.30 -4.98 -8.22
N LEU A 22 18.53 -3.89 -8.17
CA LEU A 22 17.34 -3.81 -7.31
C LEU A 22 16.21 -4.75 -7.78
N ARG A 23 16.08 -4.94 -9.10
CA ARG A 23 15.14 -5.91 -9.70
C ARG A 23 15.58 -7.34 -9.42
N SER A 24 16.86 -7.65 -9.69
CA SER A 24 17.38 -9.02 -9.69
C SER A 24 17.81 -9.52 -8.32
N GLY A 25 18.47 -8.69 -7.50
CA GLY A 25 19.15 -9.12 -6.28
C GLY A 25 18.38 -8.91 -4.97
N ARG A 26 17.54 -7.85 -4.86
CA ARG A 26 16.90 -7.48 -3.57
C ARG A 26 15.39 -7.72 -3.49
N GLY A 27 14.78 -8.34 -4.51
CA GLY A 27 13.33 -8.57 -4.56
C GLY A 27 12.52 -7.27 -4.48
N GLY A 28 13.05 -6.19 -5.05
CA GLY A 28 12.37 -4.91 -5.15
C GLY A 28 11.10 -5.08 -5.99
N SER A 29 9.94 -4.74 -5.43
CA SER A 29 8.70 -4.81 -6.23
C SER A 29 8.79 -3.86 -7.41
N SER A 30 8.11 -4.15 -8.53
CA SER A 30 8.03 -3.25 -9.70
C SER A 30 7.66 -1.81 -9.32
N ARG A 31 6.82 -1.64 -8.28
CA ARG A 31 6.48 -0.34 -7.70
C ARG A 31 7.67 0.33 -6.99
N THR A 32 8.45 -0.43 -6.22
CA THR A 32 9.66 0.07 -5.56
C THR A 32 10.67 0.55 -6.58
N VAL A 33 10.96 -0.26 -7.60
CA VAL A 33 11.89 0.08 -8.68
C VAL A 33 11.44 1.34 -9.42
N ARG A 34 10.16 1.43 -9.78
CA ARG A 34 9.60 2.64 -10.43
C ARG A 34 9.73 3.88 -9.55
N ASN A 35 9.43 3.75 -8.26
CA ASN A 35 9.52 4.86 -7.31
C ASN A 35 10.98 5.32 -7.12
N TYR A 36 11.92 4.38 -7.07
CA TYR A 36 13.36 4.68 -6.94
C TYR A 36 13.90 5.30 -8.23
N ARG A 37 13.50 4.82 -9.40
CA ARG A 37 13.81 5.44 -10.71
C ARG A 37 13.38 6.89 -10.75
N GLN A 38 12.13 7.18 -10.38
CA GLN A 38 11.63 8.56 -10.35
C GLN A 38 12.38 9.45 -9.35
N ALA A 39 12.73 8.92 -8.18
CA ALA A 39 13.49 9.65 -7.17
C ALA A 39 14.91 9.98 -7.66
N LEU A 40 15.62 9.00 -8.21
CA LEU A 40 16.98 9.16 -8.73
C LEU A 40 17.01 10.06 -9.97
N GLY A 41 16.11 9.86 -10.93
CA GLY A 41 16.03 10.72 -12.12
C GLY A 41 15.80 12.19 -11.76
N ARG A 42 14.97 12.45 -10.74
CA ARG A 42 14.76 13.80 -10.23
C ARG A 42 16.00 14.36 -9.51
N PHE A 43 16.72 13.52 -8.77
CA PHE A 43 17.97 13.93 -8.10
C PHE A 43 19.06 14.27 -9.11
N VAL A 44 19.28 13.42 -10.12
CA VAL A 44 20.19 13.67 -11.24
C VAL A 44 19.83 14.96 -11.97
N LEU A 45 18.55 15.17 -12.29
CA LEU A 45 18.10 16.39 -12.95
C LEU A 45 18.38 17.64 -12.11
N TRP A 46 18.21 17.56 -10.79
CA TRP A 46 18.52 18.67 -9.89
C TRP A 46 20.03 18.93 -9.82
N LEU A 47 20.86 17.88 -9.67
CA LEU A 47 22.32 18.00 -9.64
C LEU A 47 22.86 18.71 -10.88
N ARG A 48 22.40 18.30 -12.07
CA ARG A 48 22.80 18.90 -13.36
C ARG A 48 22.47 20.39 -13.48
N ARG A 49 21.51 20.89 -12.70
CA ARG A 49 21.02 22.27 -12.79
C ARG A 49 21.40 23.14 -11.58
N HIS A 50 22.00 22.58 -10.54
CA HIS A 50 22.15 23.26 -9.26
C HIS A 50 23.45 23.00 -8.50
N ALA A 51 24.03 21.80 -8.59
CA ALA A 51 25.29 21.55 -7.92
C ALA A 51 26.39 22.35 -8.64
N ALA A 52 27.32 22.91 -7.87
CA ALA A 52 28.57 23.48 -8.36
C ALA A 52 29.50 22.36 -8.89
N ASN A 53 29.03 21.61 -9.89
CA ASN A 53 29.80 20.63 -10.64
C ASN A 53 30.01 21.17 -12.07
N PRO A 54 30.96 22.09 -12.29
CA PRO A 54 31.51 22.37 -13.61
C PRO A 54 32.55 21.27 -13.94
N ARG A 55 32.68 20.67 -15.11
CA ARG A 55 32.03 20.76 -16.42
C ARG A 55 32.46 19.50 -17.20
N ASP A 56 31.51 18.83 -17.85
CA ASP A 56 31.58 18.61 -19.29
C ASP A 56 30.14 18.39 -19.80
N PRO A 57 29.55 19.35 -20.54
CA PRO A 57 28.26 19.19 -21.19
C PRO A 57 28.18 17.98 -22.15
N SER A 58 29.33 17.42 -22.54
CA SER A 58 29.46 16.27 -23.43
C SER A 58 29.42 14.92 -22.70
N LEU A 59 29.63 14.87 -21.37
CA LEU A 59 29.60 13.62 -20.60
C LEU A 59 28.16 13.32 -20.11
N PRO A 60 27.54 12.20 -20.50
CA PRO A 60 26.14 11.89 -20.18
C PRO A 60 25.89 11.53 -18.70
N GLY A 61 26.87 11.65 -17.81
CA GLY A 61 26.85 11.13 -16.44
C GLY A 61 26.84 12.19 -15.32
N VAL A 62 26.61 11.75 -14.08
CA VAL A 62 26.88 12.54 -12.87
C VAL A 62 28.18 12.04 -12.26
N ASP A 63 29.12 12.93 -11.96
CA ASP A 63 30.25 12.54 -11.11
C ASP A 63 29.78 12.38 -9.66
N TRP A 64 29.52 11.14 -9.28
CA TRP A 64 29.05 10.79 -7.94
C TRP A 64 30.14 11.00 -6.88
N LYS A 65 31.44 10.92 -7.23
CA LYS A 65 32.55 11.11 -6.28
C LYS A 65 32.72 12.57 -5.88
N ALA A 66 32.45 13.50 -6.80
CA ALA A 66 32.49 14.94 -6.54
C ALA A 66 31.33 15.44 -5.66
N LEU A 67 30.34 14.58 -5.34
CA LEU A 67 29.20 14.97 -4.53
C LEU A 67 29.63 15.29 -3.09
N ARG A 68 29.17 16.41 -2.55
CA ARG A 68 29.42 16.83 -1.17
C ARG A 68 28.16 16.64 -0.31
N PRO A 69 28.31 16.49 1.03
CA PRO A 69 27.16 16.41 1.94
C PRO A 69 26.20 17.61 1.82
N VAL A 70 26.71 18.79 1.47
CA VAL A 70 25.91 20.01 1.27
C VAL A 70 24.95 19.87 0.08
N ASP A 71 25.36 19.24 -1.01
CA ASP A 71 24.53 19.12 -2.22
C ASP A 71 23.29 18.24 -1.94
N LEU A 72 23.44 17.19 -1.13
CA LEU A 72 22.31 16.34 -0.72
C LEU A 72 21.40 17.04 0.30
N ARG A 73 21.94 17.87 1.20
CA ARG A 73 21.12 18.70 2.11
C ARG A 73 20.32 19.74 1.33
N GLU A 74 20.96 20.43 0.39
CA GLU A 74 20.33 21.42 -0.48
C GLU A 74 19.25 20.79 -1.37
N TYR A 75 19.48 19.59 -1.90
CA TYR A 75 18.44 18.86 -2.63
C TYR A 75 17.21 18.63 -1.74
N LEU A 76 17.41 18.08 -0.54
CA LEU A 76 16.30 17.77 0.36
C LEU A 76 15.57 19.04 0.83
N GLN A 77 16.30 20.13 1.08
CA GLN A 77 15.72 21.44 1.41
C GLN A 77 14.97 22.05 0.24
N THR A 78 15.49 21.93 -0.98
CA THR A 78 14.86 22.43 -2.22
C THR A 78 13.50 21.78 -2.46
N PHE A 79 13.35 20.49 -2.14
CA PHE A 79 12.12 19.74 -2.39
C PHE A 79 11.22 19.52 -1.17
N ALA A 80 11.69 19.78 0.05
CA ALA A 80 10.83 19.77 1.23
C ALA A 80 9.75 20.84 1.06
N GLU A 81 8.47 20.44 1.23
CA GLU A 81 7.32 21.36 1.23
C GLU A 81 7.65 22.61 2.06
N PRO A 82 7.71 23.79 1.43
CA PRO A 82 7.74 25.02 2.18
C PRO A 82 6.36 25.27 2.79
N ASP A 83 6.31 25.89 3.96
CA ASP A 83 5.08 26.51 4.43
C ASP A 83 4.60 27.54 3.39
N ALA A 84 3.30 27.82 3.30
CA ALA A 84 2.66 28.57 2.21
C ALA A 84 3.19 30.01 1.99
N ARG A 85 4.17 30.45 2.80
CA ARG A 85 4.81 31.77 2.82
C ARG A 85 6.33 31.74 2.53
N ASP A 86 6.92 30.60 2.15
CA ASP A 86 8.37 30.51 1.90
C ASP A 86 8.77 31.07 0.51
N PRO A 87 9.74 32.00 0.43
CA PRO A 87 10.22 32.63 -0.81
C PRO A 87 10.92 31.68 -1.82
N ARG A 88 11.09 30.38 -1.51
CA ARG A 88 11.77 29.39 -2.38
C ARG A 88 10.89 28.74 -3.46
N ALA A 89 9.57 28.94 -3.41
CA ALA A 89 8.62 28.42 -4.42
C ALA A 89 8.93 28.77 -5.90
N PRO A 90 9.47 29.96 -6.25
CA PRO A 90 9.80 30.32 -7.63
C PRO A 90 10.89 29.43 -8.26
N ARG A 91 11.84 28.95 -7.47
CA ARG A 91 13.02 28.17 -7.93
C ARG A 91 12.63 26.78 -8.43
N LEU A 92 11.66 26.14 -7.78
CA LEU A 92 11.09 24.86 -8.24
C LEU A 92 10.33 25.01 -9.55
N LYS A 93 9.58 26.11 -9.71
CA LYS A 93 8.80 26.42 -10.92
C LYS A 93 9.70 26.64 -12.13
N GLN A 94 10.82 27.38 -11.98
CA GLN A 94 11.84 27.57 -13.02
C GLN A 94 12.48 26.25 -13.49
N LEU A 95 12.60 25.26 -12.60
CA LEU A 95 13.12 23.93 -12.93
C LEU A 95 12.06 22.98 -13.53
N GLY A 96 10.79 23.39 -13.64
CA GLY A 96 9.68 22.51 -14.05
C GLY A 96 9.32 21.45 -13.00
N LEU A 97 9.68 21.71 -11.73
CA LEU A 97 9.57 20.79 -10.62
C LEU A 97 8.49 21.25 -9.62
N ARG A 98 7.92 20.30 -8.87
CA ARG A 98 6.90 20.56 -7.83
C ARG A 98 7.41 20.19 -6.43
N PRO A 99 6.97 20.85 -5.35
CA PRO A 99 7.29 20.44 -3.98
C PRO A 99 6.96 18.96 -3.74
N LEU A 100 7.73 18.31 -2.88
CA LEU A 100 7.50 16.93 -2.48
C LEU A 100 6.86 16.90 -1.09
N SER A 101 5.78 16.12 -0.95
CA SER A 101 5.28 15.78 0.37
C SER A 101 6.39 15.19 1.24
N ARG A 102 6.33 15.38 2.56
CA ARG A 102 7.33 14.82 3.48
C ARG A 102 7.55 13.31 3.31
N ALA A 103 6.50 12.55 2.98
CA ALA A 103 6.61 11.12 2.67
C ALA A 103 7.42 10.85 1.39
N SER A 104 7.26 11.70 0.37
CA SER A 104 8.03 11.65 -0.87
C SER A 104 9.50 12.03 -0.64
N VAL A 105 9.79 13.03 0.20
CA VAL A 105 11.17 13.38 0.60
C VAL A 105 11.87 12.20 1.26
N LEU A 106 11.20 11.52 2.20
CA LEU A 106 11.75 10.33 2.86
C LEU A 106 11.95 9.16 1.88
N LEU A 107 11.06 8.99 0.90
CA LEU A 107 11.24 8.01 -0.17
C LEU A 107 12.47 8.34 -1.02
N HIS A 108 12.68 9.61 -1.37
CA HIS A 108 13.85 10.06 -2.12
C HIS A 108 15.14 9.79 -1.35
N LEU A 109 15.20 10.17 -0.07
CA LEU A 109 16.34 9.88 0.79
C LEU A 109 16.61 8.36 0.87
N SER A 110 15.57 7.54 0.98
CA SER A 110 15.71 6.08 0.98
C SER A 110 16.25 5.55 -0.35
N ALA A 111 15.82 6.10 -1.48
CA ALA A 111 16.31 5.71 -2.81
C ALA A 111 17.78 6.09 -2.99
N ILE A 112 18.15 7.33 -2.69
CA ILE A 112 19.52 7.85 -2.80
C ILE A 112 20.48 7.04 -1.90
N ARG A 113 20.11 6.79 -0.64
CA ARG A 113 20.91 5.93 0.26
C ARG A 113 21.04 4.50 -0.23
N SER A 114 19.98 3.94 -0.82
CA SER A 114 20.06 2.59 -1.38
C SER A 114 20.97 2.54 -2.60
N PHE A 115 20.97 3.58 -3.41
CA PHE A 115 21.81 3.73 -4.58
C PHE A 115 23.29 3.88 -4.21
N PHE A 116 23.65 4.76 -3.29
CA PHE A 116 25.05 4.93 -2.91
C PHE A 116 25.62 3.71 -2.17
N ARG A 117 24.80 3.00 -1.37
CA ARG A 117 25.21 1.69 -0.82
C ARG A 117 25.44 0.64 -1.91
N PHE A 118 24.78 0.78 -3.06
CA PHE A 118 25.06 -0.06 -4.22
C PHE A 118 26.37 0.35 -4.89
N LEU A 119 26.62 1.66 -5.07
CA LEU A 119 27.88 2.17 -5.61
C LEU A 119 29.09 1.69 -4.78
N ASP A 120 29.00 1.82 -3.46
CA ASP A 120 30.01 1.34 -2.52
C ASP A 120 30.25 -0.18 -2.67
N ARG A 121 29.21 -0.98 -2.47
CA ARG A 121 29.34 -2.46 -2.40
C ARG A 121 29.56 -3.17 -3.73
N ARG A 122 29.03 -2.64 -4.84
CA ARG A 122 29.01 -3.32 -6.15
C ARG A 122 29.92 -2.66 -7.17
N LYS A 123 30.26 -1.39 -6.97
CA LYS A 123 31.10 -0.62 -7.90
C LYS A 123 32.40 -0.13 -7.24
N GLY A 124 32.61 -0.37 -5.94
CA GLY A 124 33.80 0.09 -5.22
C GLY A 124 33.89 1.62 -5.13
N LEU A 125 32.75 2.30 -5.23
CA LEU A 125 32.65 3.76 -5.25
C LEU A 125 32.12 4.26 -3.91
N GLU A 126 33.03 4.61 -3.00
CA GLU A 126 32.66 5.23 -1.73
C GLU A 126 32.24 6.69 -1.96
N ILE A 127 31.07 7.07 -1.44
CA ILE A 127 30.50 8.41 -1.59
C ILE A 127 30.43 9.09 -0.23
N ALA A 128 31.40 9.96 0.05
CA ALA A 128 31.53 10.68 1.32
C ALA A 128 30.28 11.52 1.67
N ALA A 129 29.54 12.01 0.67
CA ALA A 129 28.34 12.84 0.84
C ALA A 129 27.22 12.23 1.71
N ILE A 130 27.21 10.91 1.92
CA ILE A 130 26.20 10.25 2.76
C ILE A 130 26.56 10.23 4.23
N GLN A 131 27.85 10.35 4.57
CA GLN A 131 28.29 10.32 5.95
C GLN A 131 27.71 11.55 6.69
N GLY A 132 26.97 11.33 7.78
CA GLY A 132 26.38 12.39 8.60
C GLY A 132 24.99 12.90 8.20
N LEU A 133 24.32 12.35 7.18
CA LEU A 133 22.93 12.73 6.91
C LEU A 133 21.97 12.19 7.97
N ALA A 134 21.51 13.05 8.88
CA ALA A 134 20.41 12.73 9.78
C ALA A 134 19.09 12.63 9.00
N SER A 135 18.29 11.60 9.28
CA SER A 135 16.92 11.55 8.75
C SER A 135 16.03 12.51 9.53
N PRO A 136 15.17 13.30 8.86
CA PRO A 136 14.18 14.09 9.56
C PRO A 136 13.33 13.15 10.43
N LYS A 137 13.32 13.38 11.76
CA LYS A 137 12.48 12.60 12.68
C LYS A 137 11.04 12.68 12.19
N ARG A 138 10.36 11.54 12.10
CA ARG A 138 8.93 11.51 11.78
C ARG A 138 8.18 12.01 13.01
N PRO A 139 7.38 13.10 12.92
CA PRO A 139 6.40 13.35 13.96
C PRO A 139 5.46 12.13 13.98
N ARG A 140 5.33 11.51 15.15
CA ARG A 140 4.33 10.47 15.39
C ARG A 140 2.96 11.14 15.29
N ARG A 141 2.33 11.07 14.12
CA ARG A 141 0.89 11.32 14.04
C ARG A 141 0.19 10.13 14.70
N LEU A 142 -0.70 10.41 15.64
CA LEU A 142 -1.54 9.38 16.21
C LEU A 142 -2.29 8.66 15.06
N PRO A 143 -2.29 7.33 15.04
CA PRO A 143 -2.99 6.59 14.00
C PRO A 143 -4.48 6.94 14.04
N VAL A 144 -5.02 7.37 12.88
CA VAL A 144 -6.46 7.59 12.73
C VAL A 144 -7.09 6.25 12.31
N PHE A 145 -7.85 5.64 13.20
CA PHE A 145 -8.73 4.50 12.92
C PHE A 145 -10.21 4.94 12.96
N LEU A 146 -11.10 4.13 12.38
CA LEU A 146 -12.54 4.37 12.42
C LEU A 146 -13.09 3.79 13.71
N GLN A 147 -13.97 4.53 14.38
CA GLN A 147 -14.79 3.99 15.47
C GLN A 147 -15.77 2.95 14.93
N GLU A 148 -16.26 2.05 15.78
CA GLU A 148 -17.12 0.94 15.35
C GLU A 148 -18.41 1.41 14.67
N GLY A 149 -19.07 2.43 15.21
CA GLY A 149 -20.25 3.02 14.59
C GLY A 149 -19.96 3.63 13.21
N GLU A 150 -18.75 4.17 12.99
CA GLU A 150 -18.32 4.65 11.67
C GLU A 150 -18.10 3.49 10.70
N VAL A 151 -17.48 2.39 11.18
CA VAL A 151 -17.33 1.18 10.39
C VAL A 151 -18.69 0.62 10.00
N GLU A 152 -19.65 0.58 10.92
CA GLU A 152 -21.00 0.06 10.66
C GLU A 152 -21.71 0.83 9.55
N ARG A 153 -21.76 2.16 9.65
CA ARG A 153 -22.34 3.00 8.59
C ARG A 153 -21.67 2.77 7.25
N LEU A 154 -20.35 2.61 7.23
CA LEU A 154 -19.60 2.32 6.01
C LEU A 154 -19.92 0.94 5.43
N LEU A 155 -20.01 -0.08 6.28
CA LEU A 155 -20.35 -1.43 5.87
C LEU A 155 -21.78 -1.46 5.32
N GLU A 156 -22.72 -0.69 5.86
CA GLU A 156 -24.13 -0.62 5.42
C GLU A 156 -24.36 0.22 4.16
N ALA A 157 -23.48 1.18 3.90
CA ALA A 157 -23.57 2.09 2.76
C ALA A 157 -23.91 1.42 1.40
N PRO A 158 -23.35 0.26 1.01
CA PRO A 158 -23.69 -0.39 -0.26
C PRO A 158 -25.17 -0.78 -0.41
N LEU A 159 -25.85 -1.09 0.69
CA LEU A 159 -27.25 -1.54 0.70
C LEU A 159 -28.21 -0.36 0.93
N THR A 160 -27.79 0.67 1.65
CA THR A 160 -28.64 1.84 1.96
C THR A 160 -28.55 2.96 0.91
N MET A 161 -27.46 3.04 0.15
CA MET A 161 -27.26 4.10 -0.83
C MET A 161 -28.10 3.85 -2.09
N LYS A 162 -28.98 4.78 -2.42
CA LYS A 162 -29.76 4.75 -3.66
C LYS A 162 -28.83 4.95 -4.87
N ARG A 163 -28.74 3.94 -5.75
CA ARG A 163 -27.94 3.98 -6.97
C ARG A 163 -28.72 3.48 -8.19
N PRO A 164 -29.21 4.37 -9.06
CA PRO A 164 -30.08 3.97 -10.18
C PRO A 164 -29.38 3.09 -11.24
N ARG A 165 -28.04 3.00 -11.24
CA ARG A 165 -27.28 2.23 -12.25
C ARG A 165 -26.64 0.94 -11.71
N TYR A 166 -27.00 0.50 -10.50
CA TYR A 166 -26.42 -0.70 -9.90
C TYR A 166 -27.32 -1.91 -10.12
N ALA A 167 -26.81 -2.92 -10.81
CA ALA A 167 -27.42 -4.24 -10.79
C ALA A 167 -27.41 -4.78 -9.34
N PRO A 168 -28.40 -5.58 -8.92
CA PRO A 168 -28.52 -6.05 -7.53
C PRO A 168 -27.23 -6.68 -6.97
N TRP A 169 -26.54 -7.51 -7.77
CA TRP A 169 -25.28 -8.14 -7.37
C TRP A 169 -24.15 -7.16 -7.06
N GLN A 170 -24.16 -5.95 -7.63
CA GLN A 170 -23.10 -4.96 -7.41
C GLN A 170 -23.15 -4.37 -6.00
N ARG A 171 -24.36 -4.22 -5.44
CA ARG A 171 -24.53 -3.75 -4.06
C ARG A 171 -24.00 -4.77 -3.06
N TRP A 172 -24.36 -6.05 -3.26
CA TRP A 172 -23.85 -7.16 -2.46
C TRP A 172 -22.36 -7.41 -2.65
N ARG A 173 -21.84 -7.25 -3.87
CA ARG A 173 -20.39 -7.26 -4.12
C ARG A 173 -19.68 -6.21 -3.26
N ASP A 174 -20.16 -4.96 -3.31
CA ASP A 174 -19.53 -3.87 -2.60
C ASP A 174 -19.61 -4.08 -1.08
N ARG A 175 -20.74 -4.60 -0.56
CA ARG A 175 -20.87 -5.06 0.84
C ARG A 175 -19.85 -6.15 1.18
N ALA A 176 -19.81 -7.22 0.39
CA ALA A 176 -18.90 -8.34 0.59
C ALA A 176 -17.43 -7.90 0.56
N ILE A 177 -17.06 -6.96 -0.32
CA ILE A 177 -15.72 -6.38 -0.37
C ILE A 177 -15.38 -5.68 0.95
N LEU A 178 -16.28 -4.83 1.46
CA LEU A 178 -16.00 -4.09 2.69
C LEU A 178 -15.97 -5.02 3.92
N GLU A 179 -16.90 -5.96 3.99
CA GLU A 179 -16.96 -6.97 5.06
C GLU A 179 -15.70 -7.86 5.05
N THR A 180 -15.20 -8.23 3.87
CA THR A 180 -13.97 -9.04 3.77
C THR A 180 -12.73 -8.20 4.11
N LEU A 181 -12.66 -6.94 3.64
CA LEU A 181 -11.55 -6.04 4.00
C LEU A 181 -11.46 -5.80 5.50
N TYR A 182 -12.60 -5.53 6.14
CA TYR A 182 -12.68 -5.24 7.56
C TYR A 182 -12.67 -6.53 8.38
N GLY A 183 -13.66 -7.40 8.23
CA GLY A 183 -13.85 -8.59 9.05
C GLY A 183 -12.77 -9.65 8.92
N CYS A 184 -12.02 -9.69 7.82
CA CYS A 184 -10.88 -10.61 7.68
C CYS A 184 -9.53 -9.87 7.72
N GLY A 185 -9.55 -8.53 7.85
CA GLY A 185 -8.35 -7.69 7.89
C GLY A 185 -7.46 -7.76 6.64
N LEU A 186 -7.97 -8.08 5.45
CA LEU A 186 -7.13 -8.26 4.24
C LEU A 186 -6.46 -6.96 3.76
N ARG A 187 -5.30 -7.08 3.11
CA ARG A 187 -4.75 -5.99 2.29
C ARG A 187 -5.59 -5.87 1.01
N VAL A 188 -5.74 -4.66 0.49
CA VAL A 188 -6.53 -4.42 -0.75
C VAL A 188 -6.06 -5.24 -1.96
N ARG A 189 -4.75 -5.52 -2.06
CA ARG A 189 -4.21 -6.36 -3.12
C ARG A 189 -4.59 -7.83 -2.93
N GLU A 190 -4.50 -8.32 -1.70
CA GLU A 190 -4.91 -9.68 -1.36
C GLU A 190 -6.38 -9.90 -1.69
N LEU A 191 -7.25 -8.95 -1.33
CA LEU A 191 -8.66 -8.98 -1.69
C LEU A 191 -8.89 -8.94 -3.22
N ALA A 192 -8.16 -8.09 -3.94
CA ALA A 192 -8.31 -7.97 -5.40
C ALA A 192 -7.81 -9.19 -6.19
N ASP A 193 -6.95 -10.01 -5.56
CA ASP A 193 -6.36 -11.21 -6.15
C ASP A 193 -7.04 -12.50 -5.62
N LEU A 194 -8.00 -12.39 -4.70
CA LEU A 194 -8.70 -13.51 -4.06
C LEU A 194 -9.57 -14.29 -5.04
N ARG A 195 -9.45 -15.62 -5.05
CA ARG A 195 -10.24 -16.52 -5.92
C ARG A 195 -11.38 -17.17 -5.14
N ARG A 196 -12.41 -17.65 -5.86
CA ARG A 196 -13.55 -18.36 -5.22
C ARG A 196 -13.10 -19.57 -4.40
N ARG A 197 -12.19 -20.36 -4.96
CA ARG A 197 -11.60 -21.55 -4.31
C ARG A 197 -10.78 -21.26 -3.05
N ASP A 198 -10.44 -20.00 -2.81
CA ASP A 198 -9.68 -19.60 -1.64
C ASP A 198 -10.59 -19.28 -0.45
N VAL A 199 -11.91 -19.25 -0.65
CA VAL A 199 -12.91 -18.99 0.39
C VAL A 199 -13.65 -20.28 0.71
N ASP A 200 -13.48 -20.78 1.93
CA ASP A 200 -14.26 -21.87 2.48
C ASP A 200 -15.34 -21.29 3.40
N LEU A 201 -16.55 -21.15 2.88
CA LEU A 201 -17.70 -20.63 3.62
C LEU A 201 -18.35 -21.68 4.53
N VAL A 202 -17.95 -22.95 4.46
CA VAL A 202 -18.39 -24.00 5.37
C VAL A 202 -17.49 -24.02 6.60
N GLY A 203 -16.17 -23.95 6.39
CA GLY A 203 -15.18 -23.81 7.46
C GLY A 203 -15.10 -22.40 8.06
N ASP A 204 -15.77 -21.41 7.48
CA ASP A 204 -15.66 -19.97 7.80
C ASP A 204 -14.22 -19.46 7.73
N THR A 205 -13.50 -19.80 6.67
CA THR A 205 -12.12 -19.36 6.48
C THR A 205 -11.84 -18.86 5.07
N VAL A 206 -10.82 -18.00 4.98
CA VAL A 206 -10.27 -17.55 3.72
C VAL A 206 -8.76 -17.77 3.71
N ARG A 207 -8.28 -18.36 2.62
CA ARG A 207 -6.86 -18.57 2.35
C ARG A 207 -6.30 -17.38 1.59
N VAL A 208 -5.24 -16.78 2.11
CA VAL A 208 -4.71 -15.50 1.61
C VAL A 208 -3.23 -15.60 1.32
N PHE A 209 -2.85 -15.22 0.10
CA PHE A 209 -1.45 -15.18 -0.35
C PHE A 209 -0.85 -13.78 -0.21
N GLY A 210 0.17 -13.65 0.63
CA GLY A 210 0.91 -12.41 0.89
C GLY A 210 2.10 -12.20 -0.05
N LYS A 211 2.90 -11.16 0.24
CA LYS A 211 4.15 -10.87 -0.50
C LYS A 211 5.12 -12.06 -0.37
N GLY A 212 5.54 -12.60 -1.52
CA GLY A 212 6.42 -13.77 -1.59
C GLY A 212 5.67 -15.11 -1.54
N ALA A 213 4.41 -15.14 -2.01
CA ALA A 213 3.56 -16.33 -2.10
C ALA A 213 3.29 -17.04 -0.76
N ARG A 214 3.50 -16.35 0.37
CA ARG A 214 3.24 -16.92 1.70
C ARG A 214 1.76 -16.97 1.99
N GLU A 215 1.29 -18.15 2.32
CA GLU A 215 -0.09 -18.42 2.67
C GLU A 215 -0.38 -18.08 4.14
N ARG A 216 -1.60 -17.63 4.40
CA ARG A 216 -2.21 -17.65 5.74
C ARG A 216 -3.70 -17.93 5.62
N ILE A 217 -4.25 -18.58 6.63
CA ILE A 217 -5.69 -18.74 6.78
C ILE A 217 -6.21 -17.66 7.73
N VAL A 218 -7.36 -17.08 7.42
CA VAL A 218 -8.00 -16.04 8.24
C VAL A 218 -9.47 -16.41 8.44
N PRO A 219 -10.02 -16.25 9.66
CA PRO A 219 -11.44 -16.46 9.88
C PRO A 219 -12.29 -15.49 9.06
N VAL A 220 -13.45 -15.98 8.60
CA VAL A 220 -14.48 -15.22 7.90
C VAL A 220 -15.69 -15.16 8.82
N GLY A 221 -15.96 -14.01 9.43
CA GLY A 221 -17.15 -13.87 10.28
C GLY A 221 -18.46 -13.95 9.49
N ARG A 222 -19.56 -14.31 10.17
CA ARG A 222 -20.89 -14.51 9.55
C ARG A 222 -21.35 -13.40 8.62
N PHE A 223 -21.05 -12.13 8.93
CA PHE A 223 -21.49 -11.00 8.12
C PHE A 223 -20.74 -10.95 6.78
N ALA A 224 -19.44 -11.28 6.80
CA ALA A 224 -18.66 -11.43 5.58
C ALA A 224 -19.10 -12.66 4.79
N ALA A 225 -19.30 -13.80 5.47
CA ALA A 225 -19.79 -15.01 4.84
C ALA A 225 -21.15 -14.78 4.16
N HIS A 226 -22.12 -14.21 4.87
CA HIS A 226 -23.44 -13.87 4.33
C HIS A 226 -23.34 -12.94 3.13
N ALA A 227 -22.59 -11.84 3.25
CA ALA A 227 -22.43 -10.90 2.14
C ALA A 227 -21.77 -11.56 0.90
N ILE A 228 -20.79 -12.45 1.11
CA ILE A 228 -20.17 -13.21 0.02
C ILE A 228 -21.18 -14.15 -0.63
N ARG A 229 -21.98 -14.90 0.15
CA ARG A 229 -23.03 -15.79 -0.39
C ARG A 229 -24.05 -15.01 -1.21
N SER A 230 -24.66 -13.98 -0.63
CA SER A 230 -25.64 -13.13 -1.32
C SER A 230 -25.07 -12.48 -2.59
N TYR A 231 -23.80 -12.11 -2.57
CA TYR A 231 -23.12 -11.63 -3.76
C TYR A 231 -23.00 -12.72 -4.82
N LEU A 232 -22.50 -13.91 -4.47
CA LEU A 232 -22.30 -15.01 -5.41
C LEU A 232 -23.63 -15.49 -6.03
N ASP A 233 -24.69 -15.58 -5.21
CA ASP A 233 -26.02 -16.00 -5.65
C ASP A 233 -26.58 -15.03 -6.71
N LEU A 234 -26.46 -13.72 -6.46
CA LEU A 234 -26.96 -12.69 -7.38
C LEU A 234 -26.03 -12.43 -8.56
N ARG A 235 -24.73 -12.70 -8.43
CA ARG A 235 -23.74 -12.50 -9.49
C ARG A 235 -24.10 -13.37 -10.70
N GLY A 236 -24.52 -14.62 -10.48
CA GLY A 236 -24.66 -15.62 -11.54
C GLY A 236 -23.34 -15.97 -12.24
N GLY A 237 -23.42 -16.75 -13.31
CA GLY A 237 -22.29 -17.21 -14.15
C GLY A 237 -21.64 -16.12 -15.02
N LEU A 238 -21.28 -14.98 -14.43
CA LEU A 238 -20.55 -13.93 -15.16
C LEU A 238 -19.11 -14.38 -15.46
N ARG A 239 -18.66 -14.15 -16.70
CA ARG A 239 -17.26 -14.32 -17.16
C ARG A 239 -16.25 -13.88 -16.10
N GLY A 240 -15.18 -14.63 -15.89
CA GLY A 240 -14.19 -14.38 -14.82
C GLY A 240 -14.53 -15.05 -13.49
N GLU A 241 -15.09 -16.26 -13.55
CA GLU A 241 -15.52 -17.04 -12.37
C GLU A 241 -14.40 -17.37 -11.39
N GLU A 242 -13.15 -17.35 -11.83
CA GLU A 242 -12.03 -17.67 -10.97
C GLU A 242 -11.90 -16.68 -9.80
N PHE A 243 -11.98 -15.37 -10.07
CA PHE A 243 -11.82 -14.34 -9.04
C PHE A 243 -13.12 -14.17 -8.26
N LEU A 244 -12.98 -14.00 -6.94
CA LEU A 244 -14.12 -13.81 -6.06
C LEU A 244 -14.90 -12.56 -6.48
N PHE A 245 -14.23 -11.40 -6.56
CA PHE A 245 -14.88 -10.12 -6.86
C PHE A 245 -14.72 -9.68 -8.32
N ALA A 246 -15.84 -9.58 -9.02
CA ALA A 246 -15.94 -9.10 -10.40
C ALA A 246 -16.10 -7.57 -10.49
N GLY A 247 -15.41 -6.98 -11.46
CA GLY A 247 -15.56 -5.61 -11.92
C GLY A 247 -16.63 -5.48 -13.01
N ARG A 248 -16.50 -4.45 -13.85
CA ARG A 248 -17.43 -4.21 -14.97
C ARG A 248 -17.25 -5.31 -16.03
N GLY A 249 -18.34 -5.87 -16.53
CA GLY A 249 -18.31 -6.92 -17.56
C GLY A 249 -17.73 -8.26 -17.09
N GLY A 250 -17.71 -8.53 -15.77
CA GLY A 250 -17.23 -9.81 -15.21
C GLY A 250 -15.72 -9.89 -14.95
N ALA A 251 -14.91 -9.03 -15.58
CA ALA A 251 -13.45 -9.01 -15.40
C ALA A 251 -13.02 -8.82 -13.94
N ARG A 252 -11.82 -9.25 -13.56
CA ARG A 252 -11.29 -9.10 -12.18
C ARG A 252 -11.37 -7.67 -11.66
N LEU A 253 -11.87 -7.49 -10.44
CA LEU A 253 -11.85 -6.18 -9.76
C LEU A 253 -10.45 -5.85 -9.20
N GLY A 254 -9.70 -5.01 -9.92
CA GLY A 254 -8.38 -4.57 -9.46
C GLY A 254 -8.40 -3.60 -8.28
N VAL A 255 -7.23 -3.40 -7.63
CA VAL A 255 -7.02 -2.49 -6.49
C VAL A 255 -7.59 -1.08 -6.70
N ARG A 256 -7.38 -0.51 -7.90
CA ARG A 256 -7.92 0.83 -8.23
C ARG A 256 -9.45 0.84 -8.26
N GLY A 257 -10.07 -0.27 -8.69
CA GLY A 257 -11.52 -0.45 -8.65
C GLY A 257 -12.05 -0.43 -7.22
N VAL A 258 -11.40 -1.18 -6.32
CA VAL A 258 -11.73 -1.18 -4.88
C VAL A 258 -11.56 0.20 -4.25
N GLN A 259 -10.49 0.92 -4.59
CA GLN A 259 -10.31 2.29 -4.10
C GLN A 259 -11.37 3.25 -4.64
N ARG A 260 -11.79 3.08 -5.90
CA ARG A 260 -12.80 3.93 -6.53
C ARG A 260 -14.19 3.68 -5.98
N LEU A 261 -14.58 2.43 -5.74
CA LEU A 261 -15.88 2.09 -5.16
C LEU A 261 -16.00 2.58 -3.71
N LEU A 262 -14.90 2.57 -2.96
CA LEU A 262 -14.89 3.03 -1.57
C LEU A 262 -15.25 4.53 -1.44
N LYS A 263 -14.78 5.38 -2.35
CA LYS A 263 -14.95 6.85 -2.24
C LYS A 263 -16.41 7.30 -2.08
N PRO A 264 -17.35 6.92 -2.94
CA PRO A 264 -18.73 7.32 -2.75
C PRO A 264 -19.42 6.64 -1.56
N LEU A 265 -18.98 5.45 -1.14
CA LEU A 265 -19.48 4.80 0.08
C LEU A 265 -19.08 5.59 1.33
N LEU A 266 -17.84 6.10 1.36
CA LEU A 266 -17.39 7.01 2.42
C LEU A 266 -18.23 8.28 2.48
N ARG A 267 -18.53 8.88 1.32
CA ARG A 267 -19.39 10.06 1.24
C ARG A 267 -20.77 9.77 1.79
N HIS A 268 -21.39 8.66 1.38
CA HIS A 268 -22.70 8.23 1.86
C HIS A 268 -22.72 7.99 3.38
N ALA A 269 -21.66 7.41 3.93
CA ALA A 269 -21.52 7.13 5.35
C ALA A 269 -21.15 8.37 6.22
N GLY A 270 -21.00 9.55 5.59
CA GLY A 270 -20.57 10.78 6.28
C GLY A 270 -19.13 10.74 6.78
N LEU A 271 -18.25 9.98 6.11
CA LEU A 271 -16.88 9.74 6.55
C LEU A 271 -15.84 10.48 5.71
N SER A 272 -14.66 10.69 6.30
CA SER A 272 -13.55 11.36 5.62
C SER A 272 -13.15 10.67 4.31
N MET A 273 -13.10 11.46 3.24
CA MET A 273 -12.65 11.01 1.92
C MET A 273 -11.15 10.62 1.90
N ALA A 274 -10.39 10.93 2.95
CA ALA A 274 -9.00 10.50 3.13
C ALA A 274 -8.89 9.04 3.61
N LEU A 275 -10.01 8.39 3.95
CA LEU A 275 -10.01 6.98 4.31
C LEU A 275 -9.61 6.09 3.11
N THR A 276 -8.90 5.02 3.43
CA THR A 276 -8.36 4.04 2.47
C THR A 276 -8.53 2.63 3.04
N PRO A 277 -8.46 1.58 2.21
CA PRO A 277 -8.53 0.19 2.70
C PRO A 277 -7.49 -0.13 3.78
N HIS A 278 -6.35 0.57 3.79
CA HIS A 278 -5.34 0.40 4.84
C HIS A 278 -5.83 0.86 6.22
N LYS A 279 -6.62 1.95 6.28
CA LYS A 279 -7.22 2.43 7.53
C LYS A 279 -8.32 1.51 8.05
N LEU A 280 -9.11 0.89 7.17
CA LEU A 280 -10.07 -0.16 7.55
C LEU A 280 -9.37 -1.34 8.22
N ARG A 281 -8.30 -1.83 7.61
CA ARG A 281 -7.47 -2.90 8.18
C ARG A 281 -6.81 -2.49 9.50
N HIS A 282 -6.41 -1.23 9.64
CA HIS A 282 -5.90 -0.74 10.92
C HIS A 282 -6.99 -0.75 11.99
N SER A 283 -8.20 -0.30 11.66
CA SER A 283 -9.36 -0.31 12.56
C SER A 283 -9.72 -1.73 12.99
N PHE A 284 -9.68 -2.71 12.08
CA PHE A 284 -9.83 -4.14 12.42
C PHE A 284 -8.83 -4.59 13.49
N ALA A 285 -7.54 -4.24 13.32
CA ALA A 285 -6.50 -4.62 14.27
C ALA A 285 -6.72 -3.97 15.63
N THR A 286 -7.03 -2.67 15.65
CA THR A 286 -7.30 -1.91 16.87
C THR A 286 -8.52 -2.47 17.60
N HIS A 287 -9.66 -2.67 16.93
CA HIS A 287 -10.87 -3.16 17.57
C HIS A 287 -10.74 -4.58 18.14
N LEU A 288 -9.96 -5.46 17.50
CA LEU A 288 -9.66 -6.77 18.05
C LEU A 288 -8.85 -6.64 19.35
N LEU A 289 -7.81 -5.81 19.36
CA LEU A 289 -6.97 -5.60 20.53
C LEU A 289 -7.74 -4.91 21.67
N ASP A 290 -8.56 -3.91 21.36
CA ASP A 290 -9.39 -3.19 22.34
C ASP A 290 -10.42 -4.11 23.01
N ARG A 291 -10.85 -5.16 22.31
CA ARG A 291 -11.72 -6.22 22.86
C ARG A 291 -10.97 -7.43 23.42
N GLY A 292 -9.67 -7.29 23.66
CA GLY A 292 -8.88 -8.30 24.38
C GLY A 292 -8.40 -9.48 23.53
N ALA A 293 -8.43 -9.38 22.19
CA ALA A 293 -7.77 -10.38 21.36
C ALA A 293 -6.27 -10.40 21.65
N ASP A 294 -5.67 -11.59 21.72
CA ASP A 294 -4.23 -11.69 21.92
C ASP A 294 -3.47 -11.15 20.70
N LEU A 295 -2.44 -10.33 20.97
CA LEU A 295 -1.63 -9.68 19.94
C LEU A 295 -1.07 -10.67 18.91
N ARG A 296 -0.75 -11.90 19.34
CA ARG A 296 -0.19 -12.93 18.47
C ARG A 296 -1.21 -13.40 17.43
N SER A 297 -2.44 -13.71 17.83
CA SER A 297 -3.52 -14.07 16.88
C SER A 297 -3.80 -12.92 15.90
N VAL A 298 -3.85 -11.67 16.38
CA VAL A 298 -4.05 -10.50 15.51
C VAL A 298 -2.90 -10.35 14.50
N GLN A 299 -1.65 -10.52 14.92
CA GLN A 299 -0.48 -10.46 14.03
C GLN A 299 -0.48 -11.58 12.98
N GLN A 300 -0.93 -12.78 13.34
CA GLN A 300 -1.07 -13.90 12.41
C GLN A 300 -2.15 -13.63 11.36
N MET A 301 -3.34 -13.15 11.77
CA MET A 301 -4.41 -12.76 10.84
C MET A 301 -3.95 -11.66 9.85
N LEU A 302 -3.13 -10.74 10.33
CA LEU A 302 -2.55 -9.66 9.52
C LEU A 302 -1.34 -10.14 8.67
N GLY A 303 -0.77 -11.32 8.92
CA GLY A 303 0.41 -11.80 8.19
C GLY A 303 1.62 -10.87 8.37
N HIS A 304 1.96 -10.54 9.62
CA HIS A 304 3.17 -9.79 9.97
C HIS A 304 4.41 -10.73 9.99
N ARG A 305 5.56 -10.17 9.57
CA ARG A 305 6.68 -10.91 8.97
C ARG A 305 7.66 -11.57 9.96
N ARG A 306 7.46 -11.46 11.27
CA ARG A 306 8.32 -12.09 12.27
C ARG A 306 7.49 -12.60 13.44
N LEU A 307 7.42 -13.92 13.56
CA LEU A 307 7.73 -14.70 14.76
C LEU A 307 8.29 -16.03 14.25
N GLY A 308 9.35 -16.54 14.89
CA GLY A 308 10.15 -17.68 14.43
C GLY A 308 9.29 -18.92 14.15
N THR A 309 9.70 -19.63 13.10
CA THR A 309 9.49 -21.08 12.90
C THR A 309 8.19 -21.67 13.45
N THR A 310 7.18 -21.87 12.60
CA THR A 310 6.35 -23.08 12.69
C THR A 310 5.48 -23.25 11.44
N GLN A 311 5.91 -24.14 10.55
CA GLN A 311 5.11 -24.73 9.47
C GLN A 311 4.20 -25.88 9.98
N VAL A 312 3.97 -26.01 11.29
CA VAL A 312 3.47 -27.28 11.88
C VAL A 312 2.01 -27.24 12.36
N TYR A 313 1.27 -26.13 12.33
CA TYR A 313 -0.09 -26.14 12.92
C TYR A 313 -1.12 -25.34 12.13
N THR A 314 -1.47 -25.77 10.91
CA THR A 314 -2.45 -25.04 10.08
C THR A 314 -3.85 -25.07 10.70
N HIS A 315 -4.30 -26.22 11.22
CA HIS A 315 -5.63 -26.37 11.82
C HIS A 315 -5.72 -25.79 13.24
N VAL A 316 -4.78 -26.12 14.14
CA VAL A 316 -4.77 -25.60 15.52
C VAL A 316 -4.61 -24.07 15.55
N THR A 317 -3.86 -23.49 14.60
CA THR A 317 -3.74 -22.04 14.48
C THR A 317 -5.04 -21.42 13.94
N ALA A 318 -5.73 -22.06 12.99
CA ALA A 318 -7.01 -21.58 12.47
C ALA A 318 -8.10 -21.56 13.55
N ASP A 319 -8.23 -22.63 14.34
CA ASP A 319 -9.21 -22.71 15.43
C ASP A 319 -8.91 -21.68 16.52
N ARG A 320 -7.64 -21.52 16.89
CA ARG A 320 -7.21 -20.47 17.83
C ARG A 320 -7.55 -19.08 17.30
N MET A 321 -7.27 -18.81 16.02
CA MET A 321 -7.62 -17.55 15.38
C MET A 321 -9.14 -17.35 15.35
N LYS A 322 -9.93 -18.38 15.05
CA LYS A 322 -11.39 -18.33 15.06
C LYS A 322 -11.91 -18.01 16.46
N LYS A 323 -11.42 -18.67 17.51
CA LYS A 323 -11.76 -18.36 18.91
C LYS A 323 -11.40 -16.92 19.31
N ALA A 324 -10.19 -16.46 18.97
CA ALA A 324 -9.75 -15.09 19.26
C ALA A 324 -10.63 -14.05 18.50
N TYR A 325 -10.94 -14.34 17.25
CA TYR A 325 -11.86 -13.53 16.45
C TYR A 325 -13.27 -13.52 17.05
N ASP A 326 -13.81 -14.68 17.41
CA ASP A 326 -15.16 -14.82 17.95
C ASP A 326 -15.33 -14.14 19.31
N ALA A 327 -14.28 -14.18 20.13
CA ALA A 327 -14.26 -13.53 21.43
C ALA A 327 -14.27 -11.99 21.31
N ALA A 328 -13.55 -11.44 20.34
CA ALA A 328 -13.14 -10.03 20.35
C ALA A 328 -13.58 -9.20 19.13
N HIS A 329 -13.88 -9.78 17.98
CA HIS A 329 -14.24 -8.98 16.81
C HIS A 329 -15.66 -8.39 16.97
N PRO A 330 -15.88 -7.08 16.72
CA PRO A 330 -17.20 -6.45 16.89
C PRO A 330 -18.34 -7.13 16.12
N ARG A 331 -18.01 -7.71 14.96
CA ARG A 331 -18.96 -8.44 14.09
C ARG A 331 -19.14 -9.91 14.45
N ALA A 332 -18.47 -10.44 15.49
CA ALA A 332 -18.54 -11.86 15.81
C ALA A 332 -19.67 -12.25 16.78
N LYS A 333 -20.15 -11.37 17.67
CA LYS A 333 -21.20 -11.71 18.67
C LYS A 333 -22.60 -11.12 18.43
N ARG A 334 -22.74 -10.11 17.57
CA ARG A 334 -24.05 -9.51 17.23
C ARG A 334 -25.02 -10.47 16.54
N ARG A 335 -26.13 -10.87 17.19
CA ARG A 335 -27.25 -11.55 16.52
C ARG A 335 -27.59 -10.79 15.23
N GLY A 336 -27.47 -11.47 14.09
CA GLY A 336 -27.89 -10.89 12.81
C GLY A 336 -29.41 -10.77 12.82
N ILE A 337 -29.92 -9.66 12.27
CA ILE A 337 -31.32 -9.51 11.88
C ILE A 337 -31.55 -10.38 10.65
#